data_AF-A0A426JZY4-F1
#
_entry.id   AF-A0A426JZY4-F1
#
_cell.length_a   1.000
_cell.length_b   1.000
_cell.length_c   1.000
_cell.angle_alpha   90.00
_cell.angle_beta   90.00
_cell.angle_gamma   90.00
#
_symmetry.space_group_name_H-M   'P 1'
#
loop_
_entity.id
_entity.type
_entity.pdbx_description
1 polymer ?
#
loop_
_entity_poly.entity_id
_entity_poly.type
_entity_poly.pdbx_seq_one_letter_code
_entity_poly.pdbx_strand_id
1 'polypeptide(L)'
;MATYTSSLPDKLWAELDQTAKQLKIPKNKLIEKALNYYLEQIDKAAYKASFQRASKDPDMIEMAEEGLQDYVEMLEKFDNED
;
A
#
# COMPACT_ATOMS: atom_id res chain seq x y z
N MET A 1 -6.50 20.47 -14.02
CA MET A 1 -5.03 20.40 -13.86
C MET A 1 -4.54 21.72 -13.33
N ALA A 2 -3.68 21.71 -12.32
CA ALA A 2 -2.90 22.88 -11.94
C ALA A 2 -1.58 22.88 -12.73
N THR A 3 -1.16 24.04 -13.22
CA THR A 3 0.17 24.21 -13.83
C THR A 3 1.17 24.54 -12.74
N TYR A 4 2.28 23.81 -12.70
CA TYR A 4 3.37 24.06 -11.77
C TYR A 4 4.71 24.07 -12.52
N THR A 5 5.64 24.88 -12.01
CA THR A 5 7.03 24.88 -12.48
C THR A 5 7.88 24.33 -11.35
N SER A 6 8.73 23.35 -11.67
CA SER A 6 9.67 22.76 -10.72
C SER A 6 11.04 22.62 -11.36
N SER A 7 12.08 22.57 -10.53
CA SER A 7 13.45 22.32 -10.96
C SER A 7 13.84 20.89 -10.61
N LEU A 8 14.58 20.23 -11.51
CA LEU A 8 15.10 18.88 -11.33
C LEU A 8 16.62 18.90 -11.56
N PRO A 9 17.40 18.06 -10.86
CA PRO A 9 18.83 17.92 -11.15
C PRO A 9 19.07 17.51 -12.60
N ASP A 10 20.11 18.09 -13.24
CA ASP A 10 20.39 17.88 -14.67
C ASP A 10 20.49 16.40 -15.06
N LYS A 11 21.14 15.60 -14.21
CA LYS A 11 21.25 14.14 -14.40
C LYS A 11 19.88 13.46 -14.47
N LEU A 12 19.00 13.78 -13.51
CA LEU A 12 17.65 13.20 -13.44
C LEU A 12 16.78 13.66 -14.61
N TRP A 13 16.94 14.91 -15.04
CA TRP A 13 16.26 15.43 -16.23
C TRP A 13 16.69 14.68 -17.51
N ALA A 14 17.98 14.38 -17.66
CA ALA A 14 18.49 13.61 -18.78
C ALA A 14 17.95 12.17 -18.78
N GLU A 15 17.92 11.51 -17.62
CA GLU A 15 17.34 10.17 -17.46
C GLU A 15 15.84 10.15 -17.77
N LEU A 16 15.09 11.16 -17.33
CA LEU A 16 13.67 11.33 -17.64
C LEU A 16 13.46 11.49 -19.16
N ASP A 17 14.26 12.33 -19.81
CA ASP A 17 14.16 12.58 -21.25
C ASP A 17 14.46 11.32 -22.08
N GLN A 18 15.50 10.58 -21.72
CA GLN A 18 15.84 9.31 -22.34
C GLN A 18 14.72 8.28 -22.17
N THR A 19 14.21 8.12 -20.95
CA THR A 19 13.17 7.14 -20.63
C THR A 19 11.87 7.48 -21.35
N ALA A 20 11.48 8.76 -21.37
CA ALA A 20 10.31 9.24 -22.08
C ALA A 20 10.39 8.94 -23.59
N LYS A 21 11.56 9.13 -24.21
CA LYS A 21 11.82 8.78 -25.61
C LYS A 21 11.72 7.28 -25.86
N GLN A 22 12.34 6.47 -25.01
CA GLN A 22 12.30 5.00 -25.13
C GLN A 22 10.87 4.46 -25.04
N LEU A 23 10.09 4.97 -24.08
CA LEU A 23 8.70 4.58 -23.86
C LEU A 23 7.70 5.26 -24.82
N LYS A 24 8.17 6.18 -25.66
CA LYS A 24 7.35 6.98 -26.59
C LYS A 24 6.18 7.68 -25.90
N ILE A 25 6.41 8.22 -24.70
CA ILE A 25 5.41 8.99 -23.95
C ILE A 25 5.95 10.38 -23.59
N PRO A 26 5.07 11.39 -23.47
CA PRO A 26 5.44 12.69 -22.95
C PRO A 26 6.03 12.64 -21.53
N LYS A 27 7.01 13.50 -21.25
CA LYS A 27 7.67 13.62 -19.93
C LYS A 27 6.68 13.87 -18.80
N ASN A 28 5.67 14.72 -19.02
CA ASN A 28 4.65 15.00 -18.02
C ASN A 28 3.84 13.74 -17.63
N LYS A 29 3.48 12.89 -18.58
CA LYS A 29 2.79 11.62 -18.31
C LYS A 29 3.67 10.64 -17.54
N LEU A 30 4.97 10.62 -17.82
CA LEU A 30 5.92 9.80 -17.08
C LEU A 30 6.05 10.28 -15.63
N ILE A 31 6.17 11.60 -15.41
CA ILE A 31 6.19 12.22 -14.08
C ILE A 31 4.89 11.92 -13.32
N GLU A 32 3.73 12.05 -13.97
CA GLU A 32 2.42 11.76 -13.38
C GLU A 32 2.33 10.30 -12.91
N LYS A 33 2.72 9.35 -13.76
CA LYS A 33 2.75 7.93 -13.41
C LYS A 33 3.69 7.65 -12.23
N ALA A 34 4.88 8.24 -12.25
CA ALA A 34 5.86 8.07 -11.18
C ALA A 34 5.33 8.63 -9.85
N LEU A 35 4.71 9.81 -9.88
CA LEU A 35 4.15 10.45 -8.69
C LEU A 35 2.98 9.64 -8.11
N ASN A 36 2.05 9.20 -8.97
CA ASN A 36 0.93 8.36 -8.54
C ASN A 36 1.42 7.06 -7.90
N TYR A 37 2.40 6.40 -8.53
CA TYR A 37 3.00 5.19 -7.98
C TYR A 37 3.66 5.47 -6.62
N TYR A 38 4.42 6.55 -6.49
CA TYR A 38 5.11 6.88 -5.24
C TYR A 38 4.13 7.19 -4.10
N LEU A 39 3.06 7.94 -4.37
CA LEU A 39 2.01 8.23 -3.39
C LEU A 39 1.31 6.94 -2.94
N GLU A 40 0.98 6.04 -3.88
CA GLU A 40 0.40 4.74 -3.55
C GLU A 40 1.32 3.90 -2.66
N GLN A 41 2.65 3.94 -2.88
CA GLN A 41 3.60 3.24 -2.01
C GLN A 41 3.65 3.83 -0.60
N ILE A 42 3.53 5.15 -0.46
CA ILE A 42 3.45 5.81 0.86
C ILE A 42 2.21 5.33 1.62
N ASP A 43 1.05 5.28 0.94
CA ASP A 43 -0.20 4.83 1.55
C ASP A 43 -0.10 3.36 1.99
N LYS A 44 0.47 2.49 1.13
CA LYS A 44 0.71 1.09 1.48
C LYS A 44 1.67 0.93 2.66
N ALA A 45 2.71 1.75 2.73
CA ALA A 45 3.66 1.72 3.85
C ALA A 45 2.98 2.16 5.15
N ALA A 46 2.15 3.21 5.11
CA ALA A 46 1.37 3.66 6.26
C ALA A 46 0.37 2.60 6.72
N TYR A 47 -0.31 1.94 5.78
CA TYR A 47 -1.24 0.85 6.06
C TYR A 47 -0.52 -0.36 6.68
N LYS A 48 0.63 -0.76 6.14
CA LYS A 48 1.44 -1.83 6.75
C LYS A 48 1.84 -1.48 8.19
N ALA A 49 2.26 -0.23 8.43
CA ALA A 49 2.65 0.21 9.76
C ALA A 49 1.46 0.25 10.74
N SER A 50 0.26 0.62 10.29
CA SER A 50 -0.94 0.59 11.14
C SER A 50 -1.34 -0.83 11.50
N PHE A 51 -1.30 -1.77 10.56
CA PHE A 51 -1.56 -3.20 10.82
C PHE A 51 -0.55 -3.81 11.78
N GLN A 52 0.74 -3.50 11.63
CA GLN A 52 1.78 -3.96 12.56
C GLN A 52 1.62 -3.38 13.97
N ARG A 53 1.01 -2.20 14.10
CA ARG A 53 0.68 -1.62 15.41
C ARG A 53 -0.53 -2.33 16.01
N ALA A 54 -1.61 -2.49 15.24
CA ALA A 54 -2.82 -3.18 15.67
C ALA A 54 -2.55 -4.65 16.04
N SER A 55 -1.63 -5.33 15.35
CA SER A 55 -1.25 -6.72 15.68
C SER A 55 -0.51 -6.87 17.01
N LYS A 56 -0.09 -5.76 17.63
CA LYS A 56 0.56 -5.73 18.94
C LYS A 56 -0.34 -5.10 20.01
N ASP A 57 -1.54 -4.70 19.63
CA ASP A 57 -2.52 -4.10 20.52
C ASP A 57 -3.20 -5.23 21.33
N PRO A 58 -3.09 -5.24 22.67
CA PRO A 58 -3.64 -6.30 23.51
C PRO A 58 -5.13 -6.53 23.30
N ASP A 59 -5.92 -5.46 23.18
CA ASP A 59 -7.37 -5.54 23.00
C ASP A 59 -7.73 -6.22 21.66
N MET A 60 -6.92 -5.96 20.62
CA MET A 60 -7.08 -6.60 19.31
C MET A 60 -6.67 -8.07 19.33
N ILE A 61 -5.69 -8.44 20.14
CA ILE A 61 -5.25 -9.83 20.30
C ILE A 61 -6.32 -10.61 21.08
N GLU A 62 -6.80 -10.07 22.20
CA GLU A 62 -7.84 -10.68 23.02
C GLU A 62 -9.12 -10.91 22.21
N MET A 63 -9.58 -9.90 21.46
CA MET A 63 -10.74 -10.05 20.56
C MET A 63 -10.54 -11.14 19.50
N ALA A 64 -9.32 -11.29 18.96
CA ALA A 64 -9.02 -12.34 18.00
C ALA A 64 -8.98 -13.73 18.65
N GLU A 65 -8.46 -13.83 19.87
CA GLU A 65 -8.42 -15.07 20.66
C GLU A 65 -9.84 -15.52 21.03
N GLU A 66 -10.69 -14.62 21.51
CA GLU A 66 -12.10 -14.89 21.80
C GLU A 66 -12.85 -15.38 20.54
N GLY A 67 -12.70 -14.68 19.41
CA GLY A 67 -13.35 -15.08 18.17
C GLY A 67 -12.86 -16.43 17.62
N LEU A 68 -11.59 -16.78 17.82
CA LEU A 68 -11.05 -18.10 17.46
C LEU A 68 -11.61 -19.20 18.38
N GLN A 69 -11.76 -18.91 19.68
CA GLN A 69 -12.38 -19.83 20.62
C GLN A 69 -13.84 -20.09 20.23
N ASP A 70 -14.62 -19.05 19.96
CA ASP A 70 -16.01 -19.17 19.49
C ASP A 70 -16.10 -20.02 18.20
N TYR A 71 -15.14 -19.86 17.30
CA TYR A 71 -15.07 -20.65 16.07
C TYR A 71 -14.80 -22.13 16.34
N VAL A 72 -13.88 -22.45 17.26
CA VAL A 72 -13.59 -23.84 17.66
C VAL A 72 -14.83 -24.48 18.31
N GLU A 73 -15.49 -23.76 19.22
CA GLU A 73 -16.73 -24.26 19.86
C GLU A 73 -17.84 -24.53 18.84
N MET A 74 -17.91 -23.72 17.78
CA MET A 74 -18.86 -23.94 16.68
C MET A 74 -18.54 -25.24 15.93
N LEU A 75 -17.26 -25.47 15.58
CA LEU A 75 -16.84 -26.71 14.89
C LEU A 75 -17.12 -27.94 15.74
N GLU A 76 -16.81 -27.89 17.04
CA GLU A 76 -17.09 -29.00 17.95
C GLU A 76 -18.60 -29.30 18.04
N LYS A 77 -19.45 -28.27 18.05
CA LYS A 77 -20.91 -28.47 18.01
C LYS A 77 -21.35 -29.13 16.71
N PHE A 78 -20.81 -28.70 15.57
CA PHE A 78 -21.11 -29.32 14.27
C PHE A 78 -20.67 -30.79 14.22
N ASP A 79 -19.45 -31.10 14.67
CA ASP A 79 -18.92 -32.48 14.67
C ASP A 79 -19.67 -33.42 15.63
N ASN A 80 -20.31 -32.88 16.68
CA ASN A 80 -21.08 -33.64 17.65
C ASN A 80 -22.58 -33.75 17.31
N GLU A 81 -23.05 -33.10 16.24
CA GLU A 81 -24.45 -33.16 15.75
C GLU A 81 -24.63 -34.14 14.57
N ASP A 82 -23.55 -34.79 14.10
CA ASP A 82 -23.55 -35.96 13.17
C ASP A 82 -23.38 -37.31 13.91
#